data_AF-A0A350BPF7-F1
#
_entry.id   AF-A0A350BPF7-F1
#
_cell.length_a   1.000
_cell.length_b   1.000
_cell.length_c   1.000
_cell.angle_alpha   90.00
_cell.angle_beta   90.00
_cell.angle_gamma   90.00
#
_symmetry.space_group_name_H-M   'P 1'
#
loop_
_entity.id
_entity.type
_entity.pdbx_description
1 polymer ?
#
loop_
_entity_poly.entity_id
_entity_poly.type
_entity_poly.pdbx_seq_one_letter_code
_entity_poly.pdbx_strand_id
1 'polypeptide(L)'
;MTMTCTEVQSWISNYVDDALEEEHVGPMFAHLGSCLDCQRFLQSTLKIRSSVNTDAKFAAPESLQVRVMKSVEGADYDSRRRVDMLSIRISIPLPAAMAMAVMLVIGSMVISPLFFERPPRVQFSENTIEQLPTSLRTQLKITRILLEE
;
A
#
# COMPACT_ATOMS: atom_id res chain seq x y z
N MET A 1 17.39 -19.23 12.17
CA MET A 1 17.18 -19.39 10.71
C MET A 1 17.86 -18.23 10.03
N THR A 2 18.81 -18.49 9.14
CA THR A 2 19.52 -17.46 8.38
C THR A 2 18.62 -17.04 7.21
N MET A 3 18.15 -15.79 7.22
CA MET A 3 17.39 -15.21 6.11
C MET A 3 18.27 -15.11 4.87
N THR A 4 17.68 -15.32 3.70
CA THR A 4 18.43 -15.28 2.45
C THR A 4 18.56 -13.84 1.93
N CYS A 5 19.66 -13.53 1.23
CA CYS A 5 19.84 -12.20 0.65
C CYS A 5 18.71 -11.83 -0.32
N THR A 6 18.15 -12.79 -1.04
CA THR A 6 17.06 -12.60 -2.00
C THR A 6 15.79 -12.10 -1.32
N GLU A 7 15.41 -12.69 -0.18
CA GLU A 7 14.25 -12.25 0.61
C GLU A 7 14.47 -10.82 1.13
N VAL A 8 15.65 -10.54 1.68
CA VAL A 8 15.98 -9.22 2.21
C VAL A 8 16.01 -8.16 1.11
N GLN A 9 16.49 -8.48 -0.09
CA GLN A 9 16.42 -7.58 -1.24
C GLN A 9 14.96 -7.26 -1.62
N SER A 10 14.06 -8.24 -1.57
CA SER A 10 12.62 -7.99 -1.77
C SER A 10 12.06 -7.06 -0.69
N TRP A 11 12.43 -7.26 0.57
CA TRP A 11 12.00 -6.39 1.66
C TRP A 11 12.56 -4.98 1.54
N ILE A 12 13.81 -4.83 1.08
CA ILE A 12 14.42 -3.52 0.81
C ILE A 12 13.62 -2.78 -0.27
N SER A 13 13.24 -3.45 -1.36
CA SER A 13 12.39 -2.83 -2.40
C SER A 13 11.06 -2.35 -1.81
N ASN A 14 10.36 -3.22 -1.07
CA ASN A 14 9.11 -2.85 -0.41
C ASN A 14 9.29 -1.72 0.61
N TYR A 15 10.41 -1.68 1.32
CA TYR A 15 10.73 -0.62 2.28
C TYR A 15 10.92 0.72 1.59
N VAL A 16 11.60 0.75 0.43
CA VAL A 16 11.81 1.98 -0.34
C VAL A 16 10.49 2.52 -0.90
N ASP A 17 9.52 1.65 -1.16
CA ASP A 17 8.17 2.01 -1.65
C ASP A 17 7.15 2.24 -0.51
N ASP A 18 7.61 2.28 0.75
CA ASP A 18 6.76 2.43 1.95
C ASP A 18 5.66 1.33 2.07
N ALA A 19 5.95 0.14 1.55
CA ALA A 19 5.04 -1.02 1.45
C ALA A 19 5.52 -2.25 2.25
N LEU A 20 6.54 -2.11 3.10
CA LEU A 20 7.03 -3.19 3.95
C LEU A 20 6.21 -3.28 5.25
N GLU A 21 5.78 -4.50 5.59
CA GLU A 21 5.11 -4.77 6.87
C GLU A 21 6.06 -4.58 8.07
N GLU A 22 5.54 -4.05 9.18
CA GLU A 22 6.33 -3.71 10.38
C GLU A 22 7.10 -4.92 10.93
N GLU A 23 6.53 -6.12 10.83
CA GLU A 23 7.16 -7.36 11.30
C GLU A 23 8.47 -7.71 10.58
N HIS A 24 8.68 -7.20 9.36
CA HIS A 24 9.87 -7.47 8.55
C HIS A 24 10.95 -6.40 8.69
N VAL A 25 10.62 -5.23 9.25
CA VAL A 25 11.56 -4.11 9.39
C VAL A 25 12.76 -4.49 10.27
N GLY A 26 12.50 -5.03 11.46
CA GLY A 26 13.55 -5.43 12.40
C GLY A 26 14.52 -6.47 11.81
N PRO A 27 14.03 -7.61 11.31
CA PRO A 27 14.89 -8.62 10.70
C PRO A 27 15.65 -8.15 9.45
N MET A 28 15.04 -7.31 8.61
CA MET A 28 15.71 -6.68 7.47
C MET A 28 16.93 -5.87 7.92
N PHE A 29 16.77 -5.00 8.92
CA PHE A 29 17.87 -4.19 9.44
C PHE A 29 18.93 -5.03 10.17
N ALA A 30 18.54 -6.11 10.84
CA ALA A 30 19.49 -7.05 11.43
C ALA A 30 20.39 -7.70 10.37
N HIS A 31 19.82 -8.13 9.24
CA HIS A 31 20.59 -8.68 8.12
C HIS A 31 21.51 -7.62 7.49
N LEU A 32 20.98 -6.41 7.27
CA LEU A 32 21.76 -5.27 6.76
C LEU A 32 22.96 -4.93 7.65
N GLY A 33 22.90 -5.15 8.96
CA GLY A 33 24.03 -4.93 9.86
C GLY A 33 25.25 -5.84 9.57
N SER A 34 25.05 -6.96 8.88
CA SER A 34 26.09 -7.97 8.64
C SER A 34 26.40 -8.25 7.16
N CYS A 35 25.50 -7.88 6.24
CA CYS A 35 25.60 -8.23 4.82
C CYS A 35 25.92 -7.01 3.94
N LEU A 36 27.17 -6.93 3.46
CA LEU A 36 27.66 -5.82 2.63
C LEU A 36 26.93 -5.71 1.28
N ASP A 37 26.52 -6.83 0.70
CA ASP A 37 25.84 -6.82 -0.61
C ASP A 37 24.42 -6.24 -0.49
N CYS A 38 23.69 -6.58 0.57
CA CYS A 38 22.39 -5.97 0.86
C CYS A 38 22.51 -4.49 1.21
N GLN A 39 23.60 -4.06 1.88
CA GLN A 39 23.87 -2.62 2.10
C GLN A 39 24.08 -1.88 0.78
N ARG A 40 24.90 -2.42 -0.13
CA ARG A 40 25.13 -1.83 -1.46
C ARG A 40 23.86 -1.78 -2.29
N PHE A 41 23.03 -2.82 -2.19
CA PHE A 41 21.72 -2.86 -2.85
C PHE A 41 20.82 -1.72 -2.36
N LEU A 42 20.64 -1.59 -1.04
CA LEU A 42 19.85 -0.50 -0.43
C LEU A 42 20.35 0.89 -0.88
N GLN A 43 21.67 1.12 -0.83
CA GLN A 43 22.25 2.40 -1.28
C GLN A 43 21.95 2.69 -2.76
N SER A 44 22.04 1.67 -3.61
CA SER A 44 21.76 1.79 -5.05
C SER A 44 20.29 2.13 -5.30
N THR A 45 19.37 1.45 -4.61
CA THR A 45 17.92 1.69 -4.71
C THR A 45 17.57 3.10 -4.23
N LEU A 46 18.13 3.56 -3.11
CA LEU A 46 17.92 4.93 -2.63
C LEU A 46 18.47 5.99 -3.59
N LYS A 47 19.63 5.72 -4.22
CA LYS A 47 20.19 6.59 -5.24
C LYS A 47 19.25 6.73 -6.44
N ILE A 48 18.69 5.62 -6.93
CA ILE A 48 17.71 5.62 -8.02
C ILE A 48 16.46 6.45 -7.63
N ARG A 49 15.90 6.22 -6.43
CA ARG A 49 14.75 7.00 -5.92
C ARG A 49 15.06 8.50 -5.91
N SER A 50 16.25 8.88 -5.44
CA SER A 50 16.65 10.29 -5.40
C SER A 50 16.79 10.91 -6.81
N SER A 51 17.35 10.18 -7.78
CA SER A 51 17.49 10.67 -9.16
C SER A 51 16.16 10.83 -9.89
N VAL A 52 15.22 9.90 -9.66
CA VAL A 52 13.87 10.02 -10.24
C VAL A 52 13.17 11.25 -9.68
N ASN A 53 13.33 11.53 -8.38
CA ASN A 53 12.70 12.67 -7.74
C ASN A 53 13.30 14.02 -8.19
N THR A 54 14.58 14.07 -8.58
CA THR A 54 15.21 15.31 -9.05
C THR A 54 14.83 15.66 -10.49
N ASP A 55 14.68 14.65 -11.36
CA ASP A 55 14.46 14.86 -12.80
C ASP A 55 12.97 15.03 -13.12
N ALA A 56 12.09 14.42 -12.33
CA ALA A 56 10.64 14.52 -12.47
C ALA A 56 10.07 15.81 -11.86
N LYS A 57 10.60 16.98 -12.24
CA LYS A 57 9.91 18.26 -11.96
C LYS A 57 8.76 18.42 -12.95
N PHE A 58 7.70 17.67 -12.75
CA PHE A 58 6.44 17.96 -13.42
C PHE A 58 5.94 19.30 -12.90
N ALA A 59 5.83 20.28 -13.79
CA ALA A 59 5.12 21.52 -13.47
C ALA A 59 3.67 21.14 -13.17
N ALA A 60 3.31 21.13 -11.88
CA ALA A 60 1.92 20.95 -11.50
C ALA A 60 1.10 22.10 -12.12
N PRO A 61 -0.07 21.82 -12.72
CA PRO A 61 -0.91 22.88 -13.26
C PRO A 61 -1.28 23.85 -12.12
N GLU A 62 -1.24 25.15 -12.40
CA GLU A 62 -1.49 26.22 -11.40
C GLU A 62 -2.84 26.03 -10.68
N SER A 63 -3.84 25.50 -11.40
CA SER A 63 -5.15 25.16 -10.85
C SER A 63 -5.12 24.09 -9.76
N LEU A 64 -4.14 23.17 -9.77
CA LEU A 64 -4.00 22.14 -8.75
C LEU A 64 -3.48 22.72 -7.44
N GLN A 65 -2.52 23.65 -7.50
CA GLN A 65 -2.03 24.34 -6.30
C GLN A 65 -3.15 25.11 -5.61
N VAL A 66 -3.95 25.87 -6.38
CA VAL A 66 -5.11 26.61 -5.84
C VAL A 66 -6.13 25.66 -5.21
N ARG A 67 -6.42 24.51 -5.85
CA ARG A 67 -7.34 23.50 -5.31
C ARG A 67 -6.82 22.86 -4.03
N VAL A 68 -5.53 22.54 -3.95
CA VAL A 68 -4.92 21.95 -2.75
C VAL A 68 -4.94 22.95 -1.60
N MET A 69 -4.50 24.20 -1.83
CA MET A 69 -4.51 25.24 -0.80
C MET A 69 -5.92 25.51 -0.26
N LYS A 70 -6.91 25.61 -1.16
CA LYS A 70 -8.32 25.80 -0.76
C LYS A 70 -8.87 24.62 0.04
N SER A 71 -8.47 23.39 -0.26
CA SER A 71 -8.86 22.20 0.51
C SER A 71 -8.21 22.16 1.90
N VAL A 72 -6.94 22.58 2.03
CA VAL A 72 -6.25 22.65 3.32
C VAL A 72 -6.86 23.74 4.19
N GLU A 73 -7.09 24.94 3.64
CA GLU A 73 -7.76 26.04 4.35
C GLU A 73 -9.18 25.64 4.78
N GLY A 74 -9.93 24.93 3.93
CA GLY A 74 -11.27 24.42 4.28
C GLY A 74 -11.27 23.35 5.36
N ALA A 75 -10.27 22.46 5.39
CA ALA A 75 -10.14 21.40 6.39
C ALA A 75 -9.92 21.94 7.80
N ASP A 76 -9.22 23.07 7.96
CA ASP A 76 -9.02 23.73 9.25
C ASP A 76 -10.32 24.34 9.80
N TYR A 77 -11.20 24.84 8.93
CA TYR A 77 -12.51 25.34 9.34
C TYR A 77 -13.49 24.22 9.71
N ASP A 78 -13.45 23.08 9.00
CA ASP A 78 -14.33 21.94 9.29
C ASP A 78 -13.85 21.10 10.48
N SER A 79 -12.54 21.05 10.76
CA SER A 79 -12.01 20.36 11.95
C SER A 79 -12.46 21.00 13.26
N ARG A 80 -12.61 22.33 13.31
CA ARG A 80 -13.22 23.05 14.43
C ARG A 80 -14.72 22.86 14.54
N ARG A 81 -15.38 22.40 13.46
CA ARG A 81 -16.81 22.08 13.41
C ARG A 81 -17.10 20.59 13.62
N ARG A 82 -16.10 19.77 13.99
CA ARG A 82 -16.37 18.60 14.86
C ARG A 82 -16.78 19.11 16.24
N VAL A 83 -18.02 19.60 16.28
CA VAL A 83 -18.83 19.68 17.48
C VAL A 83 -18.64 18.40 18.28
N ASP A 84 -18.42 18.61 19.58
CA ASP A 84 -18.51 17.71 20.72
C ASP A 84 -19.77 16.79 20.69
N MET A 85 -19.95 15.97 19.67
CA MET A 85 -20.92 14.87 19.70
C MET A 85 -20.52 13.79 20.71
N LEU A 86 -19.25 13.78 21.15
CA LEU A 86 -18.81 12.95 22.27
C LEU A 86 -19.38 13.41 23.63
N SER A 87 -19.97 14.60 23.71
CA SER A 87 -20.68 15.07 24.91
C SER A 87 -22.15 14.67 24.95
N ILE A 88 -22.68 14.02 23.91
CA ILE A 88 -24.01 13.40 23.97
C ILE A 88 -23.86 12.18 24.88
N ARG A 89 -24.06 12.38 26.18
CA ARG A 89 -24.23 11.32 27.18
C ARG A 89 -25.53 10.60 26.88
N ILE A 90 -25.52 9.69 25.91
CA ILE A 90 -26.64 8.79 25.66
C ILE A 90 -26.65 7.78 26.82
N SER A 91 -27.49 8.03 27.82
CA SER A 91 -27.76 7.09 28.91
C SER A 91 -28.63 5.95 28.40
N ILE A 92 -28.04 5.06 27.60
CA ILE A 92 -28.73 3.83 27.17
C ILE A 92 -28.75 2.86 28.36
N PRO A 93 -29.91 2.31 28.75
CA PRO A 93 -29.95 1.27 29.76
C PRO A 93 -29.12 0.07 29.29
N LEU A 94 -28.27 -0.45 30.20
CA LEU A 94 -27.35 -1.55 29.96
C LEU A 94 -27.93 -2.74 29.16
N PRO A 95 -29.18 -3.22 29.39
CA PRO A 95 -29.75 -4.31 28.59
C PRO A 95 -29.95 -3.97 27.11
N ALA A 96 -30.27 -2.72 26.77
CA ALA A 96 -30.47 -2.33 25.37
C ALA A 96 -29.15 -2.27 24.60
N ALA A 97 -28.06 -1.86 25.25
CA ALA A 97 -26.72 -1.88 24.65
C ALA A 97 -26.28 -3.32 24.31
N MET A 98 -26.53 -4.27 25.22
CA MET A 98 -26.20 -5.67 25.00
C MET A 98 -27.00 -6.28 23.84
N ALA A 99 -28.30 -5.95 23.74
CA ALA A 99 -29.14 -6.42 22.63
C ALA A 99 -28.64 -5.92 21.27
N MET A 100 -28.22 -4.64 21.19
CA MET A 100 -27.66 -4.08 19.95
C MET A 100 -26.33 -4.74 19.57
N ALA A 101 -25.45 -5.00 20.53
CA ALA A 101 -24.18 -5.70 20.27
C ALA A 101 -24.42 -7.12 19.72
N VAL A 102 -25.36 -7.87 20.31
CA VAL A 102 -25.71 -9.22 19.86
C VAL A 102 -26.31 -9.20 18.45
N MET A 103 -27.22 -8.26 18.16
CA MET A 103 -27.79 -8.06 16.82
C MET A 103 -26.71 -7.76 15.77
N LEU A 104 -25.72 -6.93 16.10
CA LEU A 104 -24.61 -6.62 15.19
C LEU A 104 -23.75 -7.85 14.90
N VAL A 105 -23.41 -8.64 15.93
CA VAL A 105 -22.60 -9.85 15.76
C VAL A 105 -23.34 -10.87 14.90
N ILE A 106 -24.60 -11.17 15.24
CA ILE A 106 -25.43 -12.13 14.48
C ILE A 106 -25.67 -11.62 13.06
N GLY A 107 -25.99 -10.33 12.90
CA GLY A 107 -26.19 -9.70 11.59
C GLY A 107 -24.96 -9.80 10.71
N SER A 108 -23.77 -9.55 11.26
CA SER A 108 -22.51 -9.64 10.50
C SER A 108 -22.21 -11.06 10.02
N MET A 109 -22.52 -12.08 10.82
CA MET A 109 -22.36 -13.49 10.43
C MET A 109 -23.31 -13.90 9.31
N VAL A 110 -24.55 -13.40 9.31
CA VAL A 110 -25.53 -13.74 8.26
C VAL A 110 -25.25 -12.97 6.96
N ILE A 111 -24.76 -11.73 7.05
CA ILE A 111 -24.53 -10.87 5.89
C ILE A 111 -23.22 -11.21 5.15
N SER A 112 -22.17 -11.60 5.88
CA SER A 112 -20.85 -11.91 5.30
C SER A 112 -20.85 -12.90 4.12
N PRO A 113 -21.56 -14.06 4.17
CA PRO A 113 -21.56 -15.00 3.05
C PRO A 113 -22.22 -14.44 1.79
N LEU A 114 -23.17 -13.50 1.91
CA LEU A 114 -23.83 -12.89 0.74
C LEU A 114 -22.90 -11.96 -0.05
N PHE A 115 -21.86 -11.42 0.59
CA PHE A 115 -20.90 -10.53 -0.07
C PHE A 115 -19.67 -11.29 -0.60
N PHE A 116 -19.41 -12.51 -0.14
CA PHE A 116 -18.19 -13.25 -0.46
C PHE A 116 -18.29 -14.09 -1.76
N GLU A 117 -19.47 -14.20 -2.38
CA GLU A 117 -19.66 -14.98 -3.63
C GLU A 117 -19.09 -14.30 -4.89
N ARG A 118 -18.51 -13.10 -4.80
CA ARG A 118 -17.83 -12.47 -5.94
C ARG A 118 -16.33 -12.42 -5.67
N PRO A 119 -15.55 -13.45 -6.04
CA PRO A 119 -14.11 -13.27 -6.16
C PRO A 119 -13.89 -12.10 -7.12
N PRO A 120 -13.10 -11.09 -6.76
CA PRO A 120 -12.77 -10.02 -7.69
C PRO A 120 -12.10 -10.66 -8.90
N ARG A 121 -12.82 -10.74 -10.02
CA ARG A 121 -12.18 -11.01 -11.31
C ARG A 121 -11.32 -9.79 -11.57
N VAL A 122 -10.04 -9.92 -11.27
CA VAL A 122 -9.00 -9.00 -11.73
C VAL A 122 -9.05 -9.08 -13.25
N GLN A 123 -9.82 -8.19 -13.87
CA GLN A 123 -9.81 -8.04 -15.31
C GLN A 123 -8.49 -7.35 -15.65
N PHE A 124 -7.48 -8.15 -15.99
CA PHE A 124 -6.32 -7.65 -16.68
C PHE A 124 -6.80 -7.12 -18.03
N SER A 125 -6.92 -5.80 -18.12
CA SER A 125 -7.12 -5.08 -19.36
C SER A 125 -6.03 -5.49 -20.35
N GLU A 126 -6.42 -6.02 -21.50
CA GLU A 126 -5.52 -6.44 -22.58
C GLU A 126 -4.63 -5.28 -23.07
N ASN A 127 -5.05 -4.05 -22.77
CA ASN A 127 -4.36 -2.81 -23.10
C ASN A 127 -3.09 -2.59 -22.26
N THR A 128 -2.93 -3.30 -21.13
CA THR A 128 -1.73 -3.17 -20.28
C THR A 128 -0.54 -3.96 -20.85
N ILE A 129 -0.75 -4.90 -21.78
CA ILE A 129 0.33 -5.65 -22.43
C ILE A 129 1.05 -4.81 -23.50
N GLU A 130 0.40 -3.78 -24.07
CA GLU A 130 1.05 -2.89 -25.05
C GLU A 130 1.99 -1.86 -24.42
N GLN A 131 1.85 -1.55 -23.14
CA GLN A 131 2.74 -0.62 -22.43
C GLN A 131 3.94 -1.29 -21.76
N LEU A 132 4.14 -2.60 -21.94
CA LEU A 132 5.34 -3.25 -21.43
C LEU A 132 6.58 -2.76 -22.20
N PRO A 133 7.62 -2.26 -21.51
CA PRO A 133 8.85 -1.82 -22.14
C PRO A 133 9.49 -2.98 -22.93
N THR A 134 10.03 -2.67 -24.11
CA THR A 134 10.58 -3.63 -25.08
C THR A 134 11.69 -4.53 -24.50
N SER A 135 12.31 -4.14 -23.38
CA SER A 135 13.30 -4.92 -22.65
C SER A 135 12.74 -6.20 -22.00
N LEU A 136 11.44 -6.28 -21.69
CA LEU A 136 10.82 -7.48 -21.11
C LEU A 136 10.30 -8.47 -22.17
N ARG A 137 10.03 -8.01 -23.40
CA ARG A 137 9.61 -8.89 -24.52
C ARG A 137 10.71 -9.87 -24.93
N THR A 138 11.97 -9.48 -24.81
CA THR A 138 13.11 -10.35 -25.16
C THR A 138 13.34 -11.43 -24.10
N GLN A 139 13.15 -11.12 -22.81
CA GLN A 139 13.28 -12.09 -21.72
C GLN A 139 12.23 -13.21 -21.81
N LEU A 140 10.98 -12.90 -22.16
CA LEU A 140 9.90 -13.89 -22.33
C LEU A 140 10.07 -14.79 -23.55
N LYS A 141 10.72 -14.31 -24.62
CA LYS A 141 11.06 -15.16 -25.77
C LYS A 141 12.13 -16.20 -25.44
N ILE A 142 13.08 -15.86 -24.56
CA ILE A 142 14.17 -16.77 -24.18
C ILE A 142 13.66 -17.88 -23.26
N THR A 143 12.75 -17.57 -22.33
CA THR A 143 12.18 -18.58 -21.43
C THR A 143 11.26 -19.57 -22.14
N ARG A 144 10.60 -19.17 -23.24
CA ARG A 144 9.74 -20.08 -24.01
C ARG A 144 10.54 -21.14 -24.78
N ILE A 145 11.74 -20.79 -25.27
CA ILE A 145 12.61 -21.73 -26.00
C ILE A 145 13.21 -22.78 -25.04
N LEU A 146 13.45 -22.43 -23.78
CA LEU A 146 13.99 -23.34 -22.76
C LEU A 146 12.97 -24.32 -22.16
N LEU A 147 11.68 -24.17 -22.48
CA LEU A 147 10.60 -25.05 -21.98
C LEU A 147 10.05 -26.00 -23.06
N GLU A 148 10.51 -25.89 -24.32
CA GLU A 148 10.14 -26.76 -25.44
C GLU A 148 11.26 -27.73 -25.88
N GLU A 149 12.37 -27.79 -25.14
CA GLU A 149 13.35 -28.90 -25.16
C GLU A 149 13.23 -29.75 -23.90
#